data_AF-A0A7G5ZQL3-F1
#
_entry.id   AF-A0A7G5ZQL3-F1
#
_cell.length_a   1.000
_cell.length_b   1.000
_cell.length_c   1.000
_cell.angle_alpha   90.00
_cell.angle_beta   90.00
_cell.angle_gamma   90.00
#
_symmetry.space_group_name_H-M   'P 1'
#
loop_
_entity.id
_entity.type
_entity.pdbx_description
1 polymer ?
#
loop_
_entity_poly.entity_id
_entity_poly.type
_entity_poly.pdbx_seq_one_letter_code
_entity_poly.pdbx_strand_id
1 'polypeptide(L)'
;MSSIDPDEAAVSTPAGTTARRGATSLPGALFLGVIVWADDPEIDPTVVADRNPVAVARAVAVTIHEMLEDSEAYAGATEFLQSNPPPQDWVLPENVDAWLEALRQATPHPAYSFHRVPMTGGADGTNHTAVNRYLQHALQEREAALTADPSPSTYVGRSTGGYLAR
;
A
#
# COMPACT_ATOMS: atom_id res chain seq x y z
N MET A 1 57.44 -12.02 34.94
CA MET A 1 57.32 -10.94 35.95
C MET A 1 55.90 -10.43 35.89
N SER A 2 55.15 -10.60 36.97
CA SER A 2 53.88 -9.90 37.21
C SER A 2 54.15 -8.43 37.50
N SER A 3 53.26 -7.52 37.09
CA SER A 3 52.78 -6.44 37.97
C SER A 3 51.47 -5.84 37.44
N ILE A 4 50.50 -5.82 38.34
CA ILE A 4 49.22 -5.11 38.31
C ILE A 4 49.47 -3.72 38.94
N ASP A 5 48.86 -2.64 38.44
CA ASP A 5 47.84 -1.90 39.21
C ASP A 5 47.07 -0.88 38.35
N PRO A 6 45.81 -0.59 38.74
CA PRO A 6 44.81 0.22 38.06
C PRO A 6 44.72 1.64 38.65
N ASP A 7 44.13 2.58 37.90
CA ASP A 7 43.52 3.81 38.43
C ASP A 7 42.70 4.43 37.28
N GLU A 8 41.39 4.21 37.23
CA GLU A 8 40.31 5.02 37.81
C GLU A 8 40.03 6.34 37.08
N ALA A 9 38.72 6.56 36.90
CA ALA A 9 38.01 7.83 36.74
C ALA A 9 38.08 8.56 35.38
N ALA A 10 36.96 8.42 34.65
CA ALA A 10 36.00 9.51 34.38
C ALA A 10 35.49 9.44 32.93
N VAL A 11 34.23 9.04 32.75
CA VAL A 11 33.14 10.02 32.66
C VAL A 11 31.87 9.27 32.28
N SER A 12 30.83 9.51 33.06
CA SER A 12 29.47 9.13 32.76
C SER A 12 29.05 9.64 31.40
N THR A 13 28.89 8.74 30.43
CA THR A 13 28.03 9.01 29.27
C THR A 13 26.71 8.29 29.54
N PRO A 14 25.59 8.99 29.76
CA PRO A 14 24.30 8.34 29.67
C PRO A 14 24.14 7.92 28.21
N ALA A 15 24.34 6.64 27.92
CA ALA A 15 23.89 6.02 26.69
C ALA A 15 22.36 6.00 26.69
N GLY A 16 21.77 7.18 26.51
CA GLY A 16 20.43 7.34 26.01
C GLY A 16 20.41 6.90 24.55
N THR A 17 20.67 5.61 24.31
CA THR A 17 20.19 4.96 23.10
C THR A 17 18.69 4.91 23.27
N THR A 18 18.04 5.99 22.85
CA THR A 18 16.69 5.90 22.34
C THR A 18 16.77 4.83 21.25
N ALA A 19 16.39 3.61 21.62
CA ALA A 19 15.95 2.62 20.67
C ALA A 19 14.82 3.31 19.90
N ARG A 20 15.19 3.94 18.78
CA ARG A 20 14.27 4.38 17.76
C ARG A 20 13.62 3.08 17.31
N ARG A 21 12.51 2.73 17.97
CA ARG A 21 11.58 1.70 17.53
C ARG A 21 11.43 2.00 16.05
N GLY A 22 12.05 1.19 15.21
CA GLY A 22 11.80 1.22 13.79
C GLY A 22 10.31 0.98 13.69
N ALA A 23 9.55 2.05 13.47
CA ALA A 23 8.17 1.92 13.10
C ALA A 23 8.24 1.11 11.83
N THR A 24 7.92 -0.18 11.91
CA THR A 24 7.81 -1.06 10.77
C THR A 24 6.72 -0.43 9.92
N SER A 25 7.12 0.41 8.96
CA SER A 25 6.17 1.10 8.09
C SER A 25 5.35 0.00 7.46
N LEU A 26 4.04 0.00 7.74
CA LEU A 26 3.14 -0.92 7.06
C LEU A 26 3.35 -0.69 5.56
N PRO A 27 3.47 -1.76 4.77
CA PRO A 27 3.59 -1.64 3.32
C PRO A 27 2.47 -0.72 2.79
N GLY A 28 2.82 0.28 1.98
CA GLY A 28 1.84 1.22 1.44
C GLY A 28 0.83 0.58 0.48
N ALA A 29 1.09 -0.65 0.03
CA ALA A 29 0.20 -1.41 -0.85
C ALA A 29 0.37 -2.93 -0.69
N LEU A 30 -0.72 -3.66 -0.98
CA LEU A 30 -0.80 -5.09 -1.22
C LEU A 30 -0.94 -5.31 -2.72
N PHE A 31 -0.36 -6.37 -3.25
CA PHE A 31 -0.57 -6.82 -4.62
C PHE A 31 -1.36 -8.12 -4.56
N LEU A 32 -2.34 -8.24 -5.45
CA LEU A 32 -3.22 -9.38 -5.57
C LEU A 32 -3.09 -9.99 -6.97
N GLY A 33 -3.02 -11.30 -7.04
CA GLY A 33 -3.19 -12.10 -8.25
C GLY A 33 -4.48 -12.90 -8.13
N VAL A 34 -5.32 -12.87 -9.14
CA VAL A 34 -6.60 -13.59 -9.16
C VAL A 34 -6.58 -14.56 -10.33
N ILE A 35 -6.95 -15.82 -10.08
CA ILE A 35 -7.06 -16.89 -11.07
C ILE A 35 -8.52 -17.31 -11.15
N VAL A 36 -9.09 -17.27 -12.34
CA VAL A 36 -10.43 -17.76 -12.66
C VAL A 36 -10.27 -19.04 -13.48
N TRP A 37 -10.69 -20.16 -12.92
CA TRP A 37 -10.41 -21.49 -13.49
C TRP A 37 -11.33 -21.87 -14.64
N ALA A 38 -12.57 -21.39 -14.64
CA ALA A 38 -13.55 -21.61 -15.68
C ALA A 38 -14.57 -20.46 -15.72
N ASP A 39 -15.34 -20.37 -16.80
CA ASP A 39 -16.49 -19.47 -16.92
C ASP A 39 -17.71 -20.05 -16.17
N ASP A 40 -17.53 -20.38 -14.89
CA ASP A 40 -18.54 -20.93 -14.00
C ASP A 40 -18.54 -20.14 -12.68
N PRO A 41 -19.63 -19.42 -12.34
CA PRO A 41 -19.70 -18.63 -11.11
C PRO A 41 -19.76 -19.49 -9.84
N GLU A 42 -20.01 -20.79 -9.94
CA GLU A 42 -19.96 -21.70 -8.79
C GLU A 42 -18.52 -22.12 -8.42
N ILE A 43 -17.56 -21.90 -9.32
CA ILE A 43 -16.15 -22.18 -9.08
C ILE A 43 -15.47 -20.94 -8.50
N ASP A 44 -15.12 -21.02 -7.23
CA ASP A 44 -14.44 -19.93 -6.54
C ASP A 44 -13.07 -19.61 -7.19
N PRO A 45 -12.77 -18.33 -7.43
CA PRO A 45 -11.46 -17.92 -7.94
C PRO A 45 -10.38 -18.11 -6.88
N THR A 46 -9.17 -18.46 -7.31
CA THR A 46 -8.01 -18.49 -6.42
C THR A 46 -7.37 -17.11 -6.34
N VAL A 47 -7.15 -16.62 -5.12
CA VAL A 47 -6.54 -15.31 -4.86
C VAL A 47 -5.21 -15.48 -4.14
N VAL A 48 -4.17 -14.89 -4.72
CA VAL A 48 -2.81 -14.84 -4.19
C VAL A 48 -2.50 -13.41 -3.78
N ALA A 49 -1.90 -13.19 -2.62
CA ALA A 49 -1.64 -11.87 -2.08
C ALA A 49 -0.23 -11.77 -1.50
N ASP A 50 0.53 -10.75 -1.91
CA ASP A 50 1.86 -10.45 -1.36
C ASP A 50 2.16 -8.95 -1.41
N ARG A 51 3.22 -8.51 -0.72
CA ARG A 51 3.74 -7.12 -0.78
C ARG A 51 4.65 -6.90 -1.98
N ASN A 52 5.19 -7.98 -2.57
CA ASN A 52 6.05 -7.96 -3.73
C ASN A 52 5.28 -8.43 -4.98
N PRO A 53 5.09 -7.57 -6.00
CA PRO A 53 4.35 -7.95 -7.20
C PRO A 53 5.00 -9.11 -7.98
N VAL A 54 6.33 -9.22 -7.94
CA VAL A 54 7.05 -10.32 -8.61
C VAL A 54 6.77 -11.66 -7.91
N ALA A 55 6.66 -11.64 -6.58
CA ALA A 55 6.30 -12.84 -5.82
C ALA A 55 4.86 -13.28 -6.14
N VAL A 56 3.93 -12.32 -6.26
CA VAL A 56 2.54 -12.61 -6.68
C VAL A 56 2.49 -13.23 -8.07
N ALA A 57 3.17 -12.64 -9.07
CA ALA A 57 3.19 -13.16 -10.44
C ALA A 57 3.73 -14.59 -10.50
N ARG A 58 4.86 -14.84 -9.81
CA ARG A 58 5.44 -16.18 -9.73
C ARG A 58 4.50 -17.18 -9.03
N ALA A 59 3.91 -16.80 -7.91
CA ALA A 59 2.99 -17.67 -7.18
C ALA A 59 1.74 -18.00 -8.02
N VAL A 60 1.17 -17.02 -8.74
CA VAL A 60 0.08 -17.26 -9.68
C VAL A 60 0.47 -18.27 -10.76
N ALA A 61 1.62 -18.08 -11.41
CA ALA A 61 2.08 -18.99 -12.46
C ALA A 61 2.34 -20.42 -11.93
N VAL A 62 2.96 -20.54 -10.74
CA VAL A 62 3.18 -21.84 -10.10
C VAL A 62 1.86 -22.52 -9.76
N THR A 63 0.91 -21.81 -9.14
CA THR A 63 -0.41 -22.37 -8.81
C THR A 63 -1.13 -22.87 -10.06
N ILE A 64 -1.08 -22.13 -11.17
CA ILE A 64 -1.67 -22.60 -12.42
C ILE A 64 -0.94 -23.84 -12.92
N HIS A 65 0.39 -23.82 -12.98
CA HIS A 65 1.18 -24.95 -13.45
C HIS A 65 0.85 -26.24 -12.68
N GLU A 66 0.89 -26.20 -11.35
CA GLU A 66 0.60 -27.36 -10.49
C GLU A 66 -0.82 -27.89 -10.74
N MET A 67 -1.81 -26.99 -10.83
CA MET A 67 -3.19 -27.40 -11.10
C MET A 67 -3.37 -28.02 -12.49
N LEU A 68 -2.61 -27.57 -13.50
CA LEU A 68 -2.60 -28.15 -14.84
C LEU A 68 -1.88 -29.50 -14.89
N GLU A 69 -0.88 -29.72 -14.03
CA GLU A 69 -0.21 -31.02 -13.89
C GLU A 69 -1.12 -32.06 -13.22
N ASP A 70 -1.87 -31.65 -12.19
CA ASP A 70 -2.75 -32.53 -11.43
C ASP A 70 -4.06 -32.85 -12.16
N SER A 71 -4.52 -31.95 -13.03
CA SER A 71 -5.77 -32.10 -13.77
C SER A 71 -5.72 -31.39 -15.11
N GLU A 72 -6.28 -32.04 -16.12
CA GLU A 72 -6.45 -31.44 -17.44
C GLU A 72 -7.59 -30.40 -17.42
N ALA A 73 -7.30 -29.22 -16.87
CA ALA A 73 -8.30 -28.15 -16.67
C ALA A 73 -8.87 -27.60 -17.99
N TYR A 74 -8.14 -27.79 -19.09
CA TYR A 74 -8.60 -27.49 -20.45
C TYR A 74 -7.94 -28.45 -21.45
N ALA A 75 -8.57 -28.63 -22.61
CA ALA A 75 -8.04 -29.49 -23.67
C ALA A 75 -6.70 -28.93 -24.21
N GLY A 76 -5.64 -29.73 -24.14
CA GLY A 76 -4.30 -29.32 -24.58
C GLY A 76 -3.38 -28.82 -23.46
N ALA A 77 -3.80 -28.92 -22.19
CA ALA A 77 -2.98 -28.53 -21.04
C ALA A 77 -1.67 -29.33 -20.97
N THR A 78 -1.72 -30.63 -21.27
CA THR A 78 -0.53 -31.50 -21.27
C THR A 78 0.50 -31.04 -22.30
N GLU A 79 0.07 -30.79 -23.55
CA GLU A 79 0.94 -30.31 -24.63
C GLU A 79 1.50 -28.93 -24.33
N PHE A 80 0.68 -28.06 -23.71
CA PHE A 80 1.13 -26.75 -23.27
C PHE A 80 2.26 -26.85 -22.25
N LEU A 81 2.12 -27.69 -21.22
CA LEU A 81 3.16 -27.90 -20.19
C LEU A 81 4.43 -28.51 -20.79
N GLN A 82 4.32 -29.43 -21.76
CA GLN A 82 5.48 -30.03 -22.43
C GLN A 82 6.22 -29.03 -23.34
N SER A 83 5.51 -28.04 -23.89
CA SER A 83 6.07 -27.07 -24.85
C SER A 83 6.63 -25.82 -24.19
N ASN A 84 6.38 -25.62 -22.89
CA ASN A 84 6.80 -24.43 -22.15
C ASN A 84 7.72 -24.80 -20.97
N PRO A 85 8.63 -23.91 -20.55
CA PRO A 85 9.56 -24.21 -19.47
C PRO A 85 8.82 -24.40 -18.13
N PRO A 86 9.21 -25.40 -17.33
CA PRO A 86 8.62 -25.64 -16.00
C PRO A 86 9.12 -24.62 -14.94
N PRO A 87 8.49 -24.55 -13.76
CA PRO A 87 8.78 -23.54 -12.73
C PRO A 87 10.24 -23.43 -12.28
N GLN A 88 10.99 -24.54 -12.28
CA GLN A 88 12.42 -24.55 -11.94
C GLN A 88 13.29 -23.75 -12.92
N ASP A 89 12.83 -23.57 -14.15
CA ASP A 89 13.58 -22.89 -15.22
C ASP A 89 13.24 -21.39 -15.31
N TRP A 90 12.28 -20.90 -14.51
CA TRP A 90 11.92 -19.48 -14.43
C TRP A 90 12.89 -18.71 -13.53
N VAL A 91 14.12 -18.51 -14.04
CA VAL A 91 15.21 -17.84 -13.31
C VAL A 91 14.95 -16.34 -13.16
N LEU A 92 14.39 -15.71 -14.19
CA LEU A 92 14.11 -14.28 -14.24
C LEU A 92 12.59 -14.00 -14.20
N PRO A 93 12.16 -12.84 -13.70
CA PRO A 93 10.74 -12.44 -13.72
C PRO A 93 10.11 -12.52 -15.11
N GLU A 94 10.87 -12.16 -16.16
CA GLU A 94 10.39 -12.16 -17.54
C GLU A 94 10.08 -13.57 -18.06
N ASN A 95 10.68 -14.61 -17.46
CA ASN A 95 10.33 -15.99 -17.80
C ASN A 95 8.90 -16.33 -17.35
N VAL A 96 8.51 -15.84 -16.17
CA VAL A 96 7.14 -16.00 -15.64
C VAL A 96 6.16 -15.23 -16.51
N ASP A 97 6.48 -13.99 -16.86
CA ASP A 97 5.61 -13.15 -17.70
C ASP A 97 5.41 -13.78 -19.09
N ALA A 98 6.48 -14.31 -19.70
CA ALA A 98 6.39 -15.00 -20.98
C ALA A 98 5.54 -16.28 -20.91
N TRP A 99 5.67 -17.06 -19.84
CA TRP A 99 4.88 -18.27 -19.63
C TRP A 99 3.39 -17.94 -19.45
N LEU A 100 3.07 -16.93 -18.62
CA LEU A 100 1.71 -16.46 -18.41
C LEU A 100 1.09 -15.93 -19.71
N GLU A 101 1.85 -15.17 -20.49
CA GLU A 101 1.40 -14.68 -21.79
C GLU A 101 1.14 -15.82 -22.79
N ALA A 102 2.00 -16.84 -22.83
CA ALA A 102 1.78 -18.03 -23.65
C ALA A 102 0.50 -18.77 -23.24
N LEU A 103 0.24 -18.89 -21.93
CA LEU A 103 -0.99 -19.49 -21.41
C LEU A 103 -2.23 -18.71 -21.89
N ARG A 104 -2.21 -17.39 -21.77
CA ARG A 104 -3.31 -16.50 -22.21
C ARG A 104 -3.61 -16.64 -23.71
N GLN A 105 -2.60 -16.96 -24.52
CA GLN A 105 -2.76 -17.20 -25.95
C GLN A 105 -3.28 -18.61 -26.26
N ALA A 106 -2.90 -19.60 -25.45
CA ALA A 106 -3.29 -20.99 -25.65
C ALA A 106 -4.76 -21.26 -25.28
N THR A 107 -5.28 -20.58 -24.26
CA THR A 107 -6.62 -20.85 -23.74
C THR A 107 -7.26 -19.60 -23.12
N PRO A 108 -8.60 -19.45 -23.21
CA PRO A 108 -9.31 -18.43 -22.43
C PRO A 108 -9.30 -18.70 -20.92
N HIS A 109 -9.20 -19.97 -20.49
CA HIS A 109 -9.17 -20.35 -19.07
C HIS A 109 -8.11 -21.44 -18.78
N PRO A 110 -7.37 -21.35 -17.67
CA PRO A 110 -7.53 -20.39 -16.58
C PRO A 110 -7.11 -18.97 -16.97
N ALA A 111 -7.94 -17.99 -16.60
CA ALA A 111 -7.67 -16.57 -16.79
C ALA A 111 -7.05 -15.98 -15.53
N TYR A 112 -6.17 -15.00 -15.67
CA TYR A 112 -5.51 -14.37 -14.52
C TYR A 112 -5.49 -12.84 -14.62
N SER A 113 -5.47 -12.17 -13.47
CA SER A 113 -5.36 -10.71 -13.38
C SER A 113 -4.55 -10.27 -12.16
N PHE A 114 -3.91 -9.11 -12.25
CA PHE A 114 -3.10 -8.52 -11.18
C PHE A 114 -3.61 -7.16 -10.76
N HIS A 115 -3.68 -6.93 -9.45
CA HIS A 115 -4.23 -5.71 -8.85
C HIS A 115 -3.31 -5.16 -7.78
N ARG A 116 -3.27 -3.84 -7.66
CA ARG A 116 -2.57 -3.14 -6.57
C ARG A 116 -3.59 -2.49 -5.66
N VAL A 117 -3.62 -2.92 -4.40
CA VAL A 117 -4.52 -2.41 -3.37
C VAL A 117 -3.73 -1.52 -2.40
N PRO A 118 -4.00 -0.20 -2.35
CA PRO A 118 -3.40 0.66 -1.34
C PRO A 118 -3.84 0.20 0.06
N MET A 119 -2.89 0.05 1.01
CA MET A 119 -3.23 -0.27 2.40
C MET A 119 -3.43 0.97 3.27
N THR A 120 -3.08 2.15 2.75
CA THR A 120 -3.24 3.42 3.45
C THR A 120 -4.48 4.14 2.93
N GLY A 121 -5.58 4.00 3.66
CA GLY A 121 -6.90 4.49 3.34
C GLY A 121 -7.91 3.43 3.77
N GLY A 122 -8.99 3.80 4.45
CA GLY A 122 -9.99 2.84 4.92
C GLY A 122 -10.55 1.98 3.79
N ALA A 123 -11.31 0.94 4.13
CA ALA A 123 -11.96 0.05 3.15
C ALA A 123 -12.84 0.78 2.11
N ASP A 124 -13.11 2.08 2.31
CA ASP A 124 -13.84 3.02 1.46
C ASP A 124 -12.94 3.93 0.59
N GLY A 125 -11.61 3.77 0.63
CA GLY A 125 -10.67 4.63 -0.09
C GLY A 125 -10.40 5.98 0.59
N THR A 126 -10.96 6.21 1.79
CA THR A 126 -10.76 7.46 2.51
C THR A 126 -9.37 7.50 3.12
N ASN A 127 -8.53 8.44 2.69
CA ASN A 127 -7.24 8.72 3.35
C ASN A 127 -7.52 9.31 4.74
N HIS A 128 -7.71 8.44 5.74
CA HIS A 128 -8.00 8.83 7.12
C HIS A 128 -6.98 9.81 7.70
N THR A 129 -5.74 9.80 7.21
CA THR A 129 -4.71 10.76 7.63
C THR A 129 -5.01 12.17 7.11
N ALA A 130 -5.45 12.28 5.85
CA ALA A 130 -5.88 13.54 5.28
C ALA A 130 -7.19 14.05 5.92
N VAL A 131 -8.14 13.15 6.16
CA VAL A 131 -9.42 13.49 6.82
C VAL A 131 -9.20 13.90 8.27
N ASN A 132 -8.39 13.18 9.05
CA ASN A 132 -8.08 13.57 10.43
C ASN A 132 -7.36 14.91 10.51
N ARG A 133 -6.43 15.20 9.58
CA ARG A 133 -5.76 16.50 9.51
C ARG A 133 -6.74 17.62 9.19
N TYR A 134 -7.65 17.40 8.23
CA TYR A 134 -8.67 18.36 7.88
C TYR A 134 -9.63 18.63 9.04
N LEU A 135 -10.07 17.56 9.73
CA LEU A 135 -10.95 17.67 10.91
C LEU A 135 -10.26 18.43 12.06
N GLN A 136 -8.98 18.16 12.32
CA GLN A 136 -8.20 18.91 13.31
C GLN A 136 -8.13 20.40 12.97
N HIS A 137 -7.87 20.74 11.70
CA HIS A 137 -7.84 22.13 11.25
C HIS A 137 -9.20 22.81 11.39
N ALA A 138 -10.28 22.16 10.96
CA ALA A 138 -11.64 22.69 11.05
C ALA A 138 -12.09 22.88 12.50
N LEU A 139 -11.69 21.97 13.41
CA LEU A 139 -11.95 22.12 14.84
C LEU A 139 -11.16 23.28 15.44
N GLN A 140 -9.90 23.44 15.06
CA GLN A 140 -9.06 24.53 15.54
C GLN A 140 -9.53 25.91 15.03
N GLU A 141 -10.00 25.99 13.78
CA GLU A 141 -10.64 27.20 13.22
C GLU A 141 -11.93 27.54 13.97
N ARG A 142 -12.74 26.51 14.30
CA ARG A 142 -13.97 26.70 15.07
C ARG A 142 -13.69 27.17 16.49
N GLU A 143 -12.69 26.61 17.15
CA GLU A 143 -12.25 27.08 18.47
C GLU A 143 -11.74 28.53 18.42
N ALA A 144 -10.95 28.88 17.40
CA ALA A 144 -10.48 30.26 17.21
C ALA A 144 -11.65 31.24 16.97
N ALA A 145 -12.64 30.86 16.17
CA ALA A 145 -13.83 31.66 15.93
C ALA A 145 -14.72 31.81 17.18
N LEU A 146 -14.76 30.80 18.06
CA LEU A 146 -15.51 30.86 19.32
C LEU A 146 -14.78 31.66 20.41
N THR A 147 -13.46 31.82 20.30
CA THR A 147 -12.65 32.59 21.28
C THR A 147 -12.51 34.07 20.88
N ALA A 148 -12.86 34.43 19.64
CA ALA A 148 -12.93 35.82 19.21
C ALA A 148 -14.22 36.48 19.74
N ASP A 149 -14.15 37.05 20.93
CA ASP A 149 -15.24 37.85 21.51
C ASP A 149 -15.48 39.11 20.65
N PRO A 150 -16.71 39.40 20.16
CA PRO A 150 -16.99 40.63 19.45
C PRO A 150 -16.99 41.81 20.43
N SER A 151 -15.86 42.50 20.57
CA SER A 151 -15.85 43.82 21.24
C SER A 151 -16.80 44.78 20.51
N PRO A 152 -17.86 45.29 21.16
CA PRO A 152 -18.72 46.29 20.56
C PRO A 152 -18.02 47.65 20.67
N SER A 153 -17.27 48.03 19.63
CA SER A 153 -16.69 49.37 19.57
C SER A 153 -17.81 50.37 19.27
N THR A 154 -18.22 51.05 20.34
CA THR A 154 -19.23 52.12 20.36
C THR A 154 -18.59 53.46 19.98
N TYR A 155 -19.27 54.25 19.15
CA TYR A 155 -19.12 55.71 18.94
C TYR A 155 -17.85 56.19 18.18
N VAL A 156 -17.86 57.20 17.29
CA VAL A 156 -18.42 58.56 17.43
C VAL A 156 -18.80 59.12 16.05
N GLY A 157 -19.96 59.78 15.95
CA GLY A 157 -20.34 60.57 14.79
C GLY A 157 -19.52 61.85 14.63
N ARG A 158 -19.37 62.33 13.40
CA ARG A 158 -19.05 63.73 13.14
C ARG A 158 -19.92 64.26 12.00
N SER A 159 -21.00 64.88 12.42
CA SER A 159 -21.79 65.82 11.62
C SER A 159 -20.95 67.06 11.35
N THR A 160 -20.89 67.48 10.08
CA THR A 160 -20.66 68.88 9.70
C THR A 160 -21.36 69.12 8.38
N GLY A 161 -22.53 69.77 8.43
CA GLY A 161 -23.09 70.51 7.30
C GLY A 161 -22.39 71.86 7.13
N GLY A 162 -22.48 72.45 5.93
CA GLY A 162 -22.00 73.80 5.67
C GLY A 162 -21.90 74.17 4.18
N TYR A 163 -22.94 74.86 3.71
CA TYR A 163 -23.19 75.56 2.44
C TYR A 163 -22.02 76.38 1.84
N LEU A 164 -21.93 76.49 0.50
CA LEU A 164 -22.32 77.67 -0.30
C LEU A 164 -21.85 77.61 -1.77
N ALA A 165 -22.63 78.31 -2.60
CA ALA A 165 -22.59 78.43 -4.05
C ALA A 165 -21.38 79.19 -4.63
N ARG A 166 -21.10 78.94 -5.91
CA ARG A 166 -20.87 79.97 -6.92
C ARG A 166 -21.19 79.46 -8.31
#